data_AF-A0A2N9Y131-F1
#
_entry.id   AF-A0A2N9Y131-F1
#
_cell.length_a   1.000
_cell.length_b   1.000
_cell.length_c   1.000
_cell.angle_alpha   90.00
_cell.angle_beta   90.00
_cell.angle_gamma   90.00
#
_symmetry.space_group_name_H-M   'P 1'
#
loop_
_entity.id
_entity.type
_entity.pdbx_description
1 polymer ?
#
loop_
_entity_poly.entity_id
_entity_poly.type
_entity_poly.pdbx_seq_one_letter_code
_entity_poly.pdbx_strand_id
1 'polypeptide(L)'
;MQLPAFELMLKINKDKAIKFLKKWYLSLDLSDHAKDPVSDLDIILCDVKEILGENEFNKLLNCEEFLPKNKKNKRVKEAIRFALEDD
;
A
#
# COMPACT_ATOMS: atom_id res chain seq x y z
N MET A 1 -0.54 -20.36 -10.40
CA MET A 1 -0.59 -19.82 -9.03
C MET A 1 0.47 -18.72 -8.95
N GLN A 2 0.13 -17.50 -9.37
CA GLN A 2 1.02 -16.35 -9.19
C GLN A 2 0.85 -15.92 -7.73
N LEU A 3 1.85 -16.18 -6.91
CA LEU A 3 2.01 -15.45 -5.66
C LEU A 3 2.72 -14.15 -6.06
N PRO A 4 2.05 -12.99 -6.19
CA PRO A 4 2.73 -11.73 -6.36
C PRO A 4 3.81 -11.61 -5.28
N ALA A 5 5.02 -11.23 -5.67
CA ALA A 5 6.20 -11.30 -4.80
C ALA A 5 6.02 -10.52 -3.48
N PHE A 6 5.13 -9.53 -3.46
CA PHE A 6 4.76 -8.77 -2.27
C PHE A 6 3.93 -9.58 -1.28
N GLU A 7 2.87 -10.27 -1.72
CA GLU A 7 2.04 -11.17 -0.90
C GLU A 7 2.90 -12.21 -0.17
N LEU A 8 3.83 -12.85 -0.89
CA LEU A 8 4.76 -13.82 -0.31
C LEU A 8 5.69 -13.16 0.71
N MET A 9 6.19 -11.96 0.41
CA MET A 9 7.03 -11.21 1.35
C MET A 9 6.25 -10.84 2.61
N LEU A 10 4.98 -10.47 2.48
CA LEU A 10 4.10 -10.11 3.59
C LEU A 10 3.85 -11.31 4.52
N LYS A 11 3.62 -12.49 3.94
CA LYS A 11 3.41 -13.76 4.67
C LYS A 11 4.68 -14.26 5.38
N ILE A 12 5.85 -14.09 4.78
CA ILE A 12 7.13 -14.59 5.34
C ILE A 12 7.76 -13.58 6.30
N ASN A 13 7.71 -12.28 5.96
CA ASN A 13 8.38 -11.22 6.69
C ASN A 13 7.63 -9.89 6.54
N LYS A 14 6.57 -9.76 7.35
CA LYS A 14 5.75 -8.56 7.48
C LYS A 14 6.58 -7.27 7.61
N ASP A 15 7.53 -7.21 8.53
CA ASP A 15 8.28 -5.97 8.81
C ASP A 15 9.07 -5.49 7.60
N LYS A 16 9.69 -6.43 6.86
CA LYS A 16 10.40 -6.13 5.62
C LYS A 16 9.45 -5.65 4.52
N ALA A 17 8.29 -6.29 4.39
CA ALA A 17 7.29 -5.90 3.40
C ALA A 17 6.71 -4.50 3.69
N ILE A 18 6.37 -4.20 4.94
CA ILE A 18 5.90 -2.87 5.36
C ILE A 18 6.99 -1.82 5.17
N LYS A 19 8.25 -2.13 5.51
CA LYS A 19 9.38 -1.21 5.26
C LYS A 19 9.57 -0.93 3.77
N PHE A 20 9.42 -1.95 2.92
CA PHE A 20 9.46 -1.79 1.47
C PHE A 20 8.34 -0.87 0.98
N LEU A 21 7.10 -1.14 1.39
CA LEU A 21 5.93 -0.35 1.02
C LEU A 21 6.11 1.12 1.44
N LYS A 22 6.52 1.37 2.69
CA LYS A 22 6.79 2.72 3.19
C LYS A 22 7.81 3.46 2.34
N LYS A 23 8.92 2.79 1.99
CA LYS A 23 10.03 3.39 1.24
C LYS A 23 9.65 3.73 -0.20
N TRP A 24 8.89 2.87 -0.87
CA TRP A 24 8.63 2.97 -2.31
C TRP A 24 7.31 3.66 -2.64
N TYR A 25 6.32 3.62 -1.75
CA TYR A 25 4.98 4.12 -2.05
C TYR A 25 4.59 5.29 -1.15
N LEU A 26 4.95 5.25 0.15
CA LEU A 26 4.44 6.24 1.10
C LEU A 26 5.34 7.46 1.26
N SER A 27 6.66 7.26 1.21
CA SER A 27 7.67 8.30 1.47
C SER A 27 8.15 9.06 0.22
N LEU A 28 7.83 8.59 -0.98
CA LEU A 28 8.19 9.26 -2.24
C LEU A 28 7.16 10.31 -2.62
N ASP A 29 7.56 11.35 -3.36
CA ASP A 29 6.59 12.31 -3.87
C ASP A 29 5.84 11.76 -5.08
N LEU A 30 4.60 11.32 -4.89
CA LEU A 30 3.80 10.72 -5.96
C LEU A 30 3.09 11.76 -6.84
N SER A 31 3.31 13.07 -6.65
CA SER A 31 2.59 14.11 -7.40
C SER A 31 3.06 14.30 -8.85
N ASP A 32 4.28 13.88 -9.19
CA ASP A 32 4.93 14.21 -10.49
C ASP A 32 5.46 12.98 -11.26
N HIS A 33 5.15 11.76 -10.79
CA HIS A 33 5.64 10.54 -11.43
C HIS A 33 4.73 10.06 -12.57
N ALA A 34 5.22 10.21 -13.80
CA ALA A 34 4.51 9.94 -15.05
C ALA A 34 4.20 8.45 -15.34
N LYS A 35 4.82 7.47 -14.65
CA LYS A 35 4.51 6.03 -14.79
C LYS A 35 4.76 5.23 -13.51
N ASP A 36 3.66 4.94 -12.81
CA ASP A 36 3.33 3.65 -12.18
C ASP A 36 4.04 3.09 -10.93
N PRO A 37 4.56 3.89 -9.96
CA PRO A 37 4.70 3.40 -8.59
C PRO A 37 3.33 3.32 -7.87
N VAL A 38 2.20 3.51 -8.55
CA VAL A 38 0.85 3.52 -7.94
C VAL A 38 -0.14 2.60 -8.67
N SER A 39 0.25 1.96 -9.78
CA SER A 39 -0.62 1.04 -10.53
C SER A 39 -1.00 -0.18 -9.73
N ASP A 40 -0.08 -0.67 -8.90
CA ASP A 40 -0.24 -1.91 -8.15
C ASP A 40 -0.60 -1.63 -6.68
N LEU A 41 -0.85 -0.36 -6.34
CA LEU A 41 -1.09 0.04 -4.95
C LEU A 41 -2.42 -0.49 -4.43
N ASP A 42 -3.42 -0.64 -5.29
CA ASP A 42 -4.70 -1.28 -4.97
C ASP A 42 -4.50 -2.73 -4.51
N ILE A 43 -3.81 -3.54 -5.31
CA ILE A 43 -3.49 -4.94 -5.02
C ILE A 43 -2.66 -5.04 -3.73
N ILE A 44 -1.61 -4.21 -3.61
CA ILE A 44 -0.74 -4.17 -2.43
C ILE A 44 -1.53 -3.84 -1.15
N LEU A 45 -2.46 -2.89 -1.23
CA LEU A 45 -3.28 -2.49 -0.09
C LEU A 45 -4.32 -3.56 0.27
N CYS A 46 -4.90 -4.24 -0.72
CA CYS A 46 -5.74 -5.42 -0.49
C CYS A 46 -4.96 -6.53 0.21
N ASP A 47 -3.77 -6.90 -0.30
CA ASP A 47 -2.90 -7.91 0.32
C ASP A 47 -2.62 -7.58 1.79
N VAL A 48 -2.36 -6.29 2.10
CA VAL A 48 -2.15 -5.85 3.49
C VAL A 48 -3.41 -6.06 4.34
N LYS A 49 -4.60 -5.65 3.87
CA LYS A 49 -5.86 -5.83 4.60
C LYS A 49 -6.18 -7.32 4.78
N GLU A 50 -6.11 -8.11 3.73
CA GLU A 50 -6.50 -9.54 3.74
C GLU A 50 -5.57 -10.40 4.61
N ILE A 51 -4.26 -10.14 4.57
CA ILE A 51 -3.27 -11.01 5.22
C ILE A 51 -2.93 -10.54 6.63
N LEU A 52 -2.81 -9.22 6.86
CA LEU A 52 -2.45 -8.66 8.17
C LEU A 52 -3.66 -8.17 8.98
N GLY A 53 -4.82 -8.07 8.33
CA GLY A 53 -6.05 -7.60 8.95
C GLY A 53 -6.19 -6.08 8.96
N GLU A 54 -7.42 -5.64 9.23
CA GLU A 54 -7.84 -4.24 9.18
C GLU A 54 -7.06 -3.34 10.16
N ASN A 55 -6.65 -3.86 11.32
CA ASN A 55 -5.87 -3.12 12.30
C ASN A 55 -4.50 -2.67 11.76
N GLU A 56 -3.80 -3.57 11.05
CA GLU A 56 -2.49 -3.25 10.49
C GLU A 56 -2.61 -2.37 9.25
N PHE A 57 -3.67 -2.58 8.46
CA PHE A 57 -4.03 -1.69 7.36
C PHE A 57 -4.27 -0.26 7.86
N ASN A 58 -5.07 -0.08 8.91
CA ASN A 58 -5.34 1.24 9.49
C ASN A 58 -4.07 1.91 10.06
N LYS A 59 -3.17 1.15 10.69
CA LYS A 59 -1.86 1.66 11.13
C LYS A 59 -1.02 2.13 9.94
N LEU A 60 -1.02 1.38 8.84
CA LEU A 60 -0.30 1.76 7.63
C LEU A 60 -0.84 3.07 7.04
N LEU A 61 -2.16 3.20 6.95
CA LEU A 61 -2.79 4.43 6.44
C LEU A 61 -2.49 5.65 7.33
N ASN A 62 -2.27 5.46 8.63
CA ASN A 62 -2.02 6.53 9.60
C ASN A 62 -0.55 6.69 10.00
N CYS A 63 0.39 6.01 9.34
CA CYS A 63 1.81 6.15 9.66
C CYS A 63 2.38 7.51 9.24
N GLU A 64 3.39 7.99 9.97
CA GLU A 64 4.04 9.30 9.74
C GLU A 64 4.73 9.38 8.38
N GLU A 65 5.23 8.25 7.88
CA GLU A 65 5.89 8.17 6.58
C GLU A 65 4.91 8.33 5.41
N PHE A 66 3.59 8.22 5.65
CA PHE A 66 2.59 8.46 4.63
C PHE A 66 2.31 9.95 4.46
N LEU A 67 3.04 10.54 3.52
CA LEU A 67 2.97 11.96 3.23
C LEU A 67 1.53 12.42 2.94
N PRO A 68 1.03 13.49 3.60
CA PRO A 68 -0.32 14.00 3.37
C PRO A 68 -0.63 14.36 1.91
N LYS A 69 0.38 14.76 1.12
CA LYS A 69 0.23 15.03 -0.31
C LYS A 69 -0.07 13.77 -1.13
N ASN A 70 0.50 12.62 -0.75
CA ASN A 70 0.23 11.35 -1.41
C ASN A 70 -1.20 10.88 -1.13
N LYS A 71 -1.69 11.07 0.10
CA LYS A 71 -3.11 10.82 0.45
C LYS A 71 -4.09 11.70 -0.35
N LYS A 72 -3.63 12.84 -0.88
CA LYS A 72 -4.43 13.71 -1.76
C LYS A 72 -4.39 13.28 -3.23
N ASN A 73 -3.45 12.41 -3.62
CA ASN A 73 -3.35 11.87 -4.98
C ASN A 73 -4.59 11.03 -5.31
N LYS A 74 -5.18 11.26 -6.50
CA LYS A 74 -6.42 10.59 -6.94
C LYS A 74 -6.27 9.07 -6.97
N ARG A 75 -5.18 8.54 -7.53
CA ARG A 75 -4.96 7.10 -7.63
C ARG A 75 -4.77 6.44 -6.26
N VAL A 76 -4.08 7.12 -5.34
CA VAL A 76 -3.90 6.63 -3.97
C VAL A 76 -5.25 6.54 -3.25
N LYS A 77 -6.12 7.55 -3.42
CA LYS A 77 -7.48 7.49 -2.86
C LYS A 77 -8.31 6.36 -3.46
N GLU A 78 -8.21 6.15 -4.77
CA GLU A 78 -8.90 5.06 -5.46
C GLU A 78 -8.42 3.69 -4.96
N ALA A 79 -7.10 3.50 -4.80
CA ALA A 79 -6.51 2.27 -4.25
C ALA A 79 -6.94 2.01 -2.79
N ILE A 80 -6.93 3.04 -1.93
CA ILE A 80 -7.40 2.90 -0.54
C ILE A 80 -8.89 2.57 -0.53
N ARG A 81 -9.70 3.23 -1.36
CA ARG A 81 -11.14 2.96 -1.44
C ARG A 81 -11.40 1.53 -1.91
N PHE A 82 -10.68 1.08 -2.95
CA PHE A 82 -10.78 -0.29 -3.45
C PHE A 82 -10.51 -1.32 -2.35
N ALA A 83 -9.40 -1.17 -1.61
CA ALA A 83 -9.08 -2.05 -0.49
C ALA A 83 -10.08 -1.99 0.67
N LEU A 84 -10.80 -0.88 0.85
CA LEU A 84 -11.85 -0.75 1.87
C LEU A 84 -13.22 -1.29 1.41
N GLU A 85 -13.53 -1.22 0.12
CA GLU A 85 -14.80 -1.66 -0.49
C GLU A 85 -14.84 -3.16 -0.80
N ASP A 86 -13.68 -3.82 -0.99
CA ASP A 86 -13.58 -5.29 -1.05
C ASP A 86 -13.87 -5.88 0.35
N ASP A 87 -15.12 -6.26 0.59
CA ASP A 87 -15.66 -6.95 1.77
C ASP A 87 -16.51 -8.16 1.34
#